data_AF-A0A6V8NSX7-F1
#
_entry.id   AF-A0A6V8NSX7-F1
#
_cell.length_a   1.000
_cell.length_b   1.000
_cell.length_c   1.000
_cell.angle_alpha   90.00
_cell.angle_beta   90.00
_cell.angle_gamma   90.00
#
_symmetry.space_group_name_H-M   'P 1'
#
loop_
_entity.id
_entity.type
_entity.pdbx_description
1 polymer ?
#
loop_
_entity_poly.entity_id
_entity_poly.type
_entity_poly.pdbx_seq_one_letter_code
_entity_poly.pdbx_strand_id
1 'polypeptide(L)'
;MKETITPHGGNLINREIAGDEKAHLDQRVKGLKKIRLDSRQISDVEMIAVGAFSPLEGFIRKEDYHSILHNMRLKNGLPWTIPIILAVIKDEAKGLKEGEDIALQDGEGEILAVLHLEEKYLAEKDQEALQVYGTQDAKHPGVAYLYQSGEVLLGGRISLLRRSKHTQFEKYRFDPKDTRRIFRERGWKRIAGFQTRNPVHRAHEYIQKCALETVDGLLLHPLVGETKADDIPAEVRMQCYEVLLENYYPKDRVFMAVLPAAMRYAGPKEAIFHAIVRKNYGCTHFIVGRDHAGVGDYYGSFDAHYIFD
;
A
#
# COMPACT_ATOMS: atom_id res chain seq x y z
N MET A 1 -0.80 27.43 6.81
CA MET A 1 -1.51 26.57 7.79
C MET A 1 -0.76 25.25 7.90
N LYS A 2 -0.45 24.79 9.12
CA LYS A 2 0.42 23.63 9.37
C LYS A 2 -0.32 22.32 9.04
N GLU A 3 0.38 21.36 8.44
CA GLU A 3 -0.13 19.99 8.26
C GLU A 3 -0.36 19.30 9.62
N THR A 4 -1.28 18.31 9.65
CA THR A 4 -1.64 17.56 10.87
C THR A 4 -0.48 16.69 11.37
N ILE A 5 0.17 15.98 10.44
CA ILE A 5 1.39 15.20 10.63
C ILE A 5 2.19 15.21 9.34
N THR A 6 3.52 15.36 9.46
CA THR A 6 4.42 15.29 8.31
C THR A 6 4.36 13.89 7.67
N PRO A 7 4.32 13.78 6.32
CA PRO A 7 4.44 12.50 5.62
C PRO A 7 5.64 11.69 6.09
N HIS A 8 5.59 10.37 5.92
CA HIS A 8 6.72 9.51 6.23
C HIS A 8 7.88 9.83 5.27
N GLY A 9 9.06 10.13 5.85
CA GLY A 9 10.21 10.65 5.10
C GLY A 9 10.18 12.16 4.78
N GLY A 10 9.22 12.92 5.34
CA GLY A 10 9.23 14.38 5.30
C GLY A 10 8.32 14.99 4.24
N ASN A 11 8.24 14.38 3.06
CA ASN A 11 7.44 14.87 1.93
C ASN A 11 6.54 13.77 1.38
N LEU A 12 5.37 14.18 0.87
CA LEU A 12 4.49 13.29 0.15
C LEU A 12 4.99 13.18 -1.29
N ILE A 13 5.35 11.97 -1.71
CA ILE A 13 5.80 11.70 -3.08
C ILE A 13 4.62 11.81 -4.05
N ASN A 14 4.88 12.34 -5.23
CA ASN A 14 3.96 12.28 -6.36
C ASN A 14 4.75 11.85 -7.59
N ARG A 15 4.36 10.72 -8.20
CA ARG A 15 4.95 10.22 -9.45
C ARG A 15 3.95 10.26 -10.61
N GLU A 16 2.80 10.90 -10.45
CA GLU A 16 1.88 11.16 -11.55
C GLU A 16 2.43 12.26 -12.44
N ILE A 17 2.66 11.93 -13.71
CA ILE A 17 3.14 12.91 -14.69
C ILE A 17 1.97 13.58 -15.40
N ALA A 18 2.13 14.87 -15.74
CA ALA A 18 1.11 15.69 -16.37
C ALA A 18 1.71 16.65 -17.41
N GLY A 19 0.85 17.27 -18.21
CA GLY A 19 1.27 18.28 -19.20
C GLY A 19 2.21 17.73 -20.27
N ASP A 20 3.21 18.53 -20.64
CA ASP A 20 4.14 18.23 -21.74
C ASP A 20 4.97 16.97 -21.47
N GLU A 21 5.38 16.74 -20.22
CA GLU A 21 6.12 15.53 -19.82
C GLU A 21 5.32 14.26 -20.14
N LYS A 22 4.02 14.26 -19.81
CA LYS A 22 3.12 13.15 -20.14
C LYS A 22 3.01 12.96 -21.66
N ALA A 23 2.84 14.04 -22.42
CA ALA A 23 2.71 13.97 -23.87
C ALA A 23 3.97 13.37 -24.53
N HIS A 24 5.16 13.78 -24.06
CA HIS A 24 6.43 13.23 -24.52
C HIS A 24 6.59 11.75 -24.17
N LEU A 25 6.26 11.35 -22.94
CA LEU A 25 6.36 9.95 -22.51
C LEU A 25 5.34 9.07 -23.25
N ASP A 26 4.09 9.51 -23.44
CA ASP A 26 3.05 8.74 -24.18
C ASP A 26 3.49 8.38 -25.61
N GLN A 27 4.34 9.19 -26.25
CA GLN A 27 4.93 8.85 -27.55
C GLN A 27 6.07 7.82 -27.41
N ARG A 28 6.97 8.04 -26.45
CA ARG A 28 8.16 7.17 -26.23
C ARG A 28 7.77 5.76 -25.79
N VAL A 29 6.75 5.62 -24.93
CA VAL A 29 6.38 4.32 -24.33
C VAL A 29 5.97 3.25 -25.32
N LYS A 30 5.52 3.63 -26.53
CA LYS A 30 5.11 2.67 -27.57
C LYS A 30 6.26 1.79 -28.05
N GLY A 31 7.49 2.32 -28.04
CA GLY A 31 8.70 1.62 -28.48
C GLY A 31 9.50 0.98 -27.35
N LEU A 32 9.09 1.15 -26.09
CA LEU A 32 9.80 0.56 -24.95
C LEU A 32 9.49 -0.93 -24.84
N LYS A 33 10.42 -1.66 -24.20
CA LYS A 33 10.12 -3.00 -23.69
C LYS A 33 8.98 -2.91 -22.68
N LYS A 34 8.16 -3.95 -22.64
CA LYS A 34 6.94 -3.96 -21.84
C LYS A 34 7.00 -5.10 -20.83
N ILE A 35 6.63 -4.81 -19.60
CA ILE A 35 6.38 -5.79 -18.55
C ILE A 35 4.90 -5.76 -18.24
N ARG A 36 4.27 -6.93 -18.27
CA ARG A 36 2.88 -7.09 -17.83
C ARG A 36 2.86 -7.21 -16.31
N LEU A 37 2.08 -6.33 -15.68
CA LEU A 37 1.89 -6.33 -14.25
C LEU A 37 0.74 -7.26 -13.83
N ASP A 38 0.88 -7.89 -12.68
CA ASP A 38 -0.25 -8.49 -11.96
C ASP A 38 -1.04 -7.44 -11.16
N SER A 39 -2.17 -7.86 -10.57
CA SER A 39 -3.05 -7.00 -9.77
C SER A 39 -2.36 -6.36 -8.56
N ARG A 40 -1.46 -7.08 -7.89
CA ARG A 40 -0.71 -6.55 -6.74
C ARG A 40 0.28 -5.50 -7.19
N GLN A 41 1.02 -5.75 -8.26
CA GLN A 41 1.99 -4.82 -8.82
C GLN A 41 1.32 -3.57 -9.38
N ILE A 42 0.14 -3.68 -10.01
CA ILE A 42 -0.67 -2.52 -10.42
C ILE A 42 -1.04 -1.66 -9.21
N SER A 43 -1.49 -2.31 -8.13
CA SER A 43 -1.84 -1.62 -6.88
C SER A 43 -0.61 -0.90 -6.30
N ASP A 44 0.55 -1.54 -6.32
CA ASP A 44 1.79 -0.96 -5.79
C ASP A 44 2.29 0.22 -6.61
N VAL A 45 2.21 0.15 -7.95
CA VAL A 45 2.49 1.27 -8.84
C VAL A 45 1.63 2.48 -8.48
N GLU A 46 0.33 2.28 -8.28
CA GLU A 46 -0.58 3.37 -7.91
C GLU A 46 -0.25 3.92 -6.50
N MET A 47 -0.04 3.05 -5.53
CA MET A 47 0.25 3.43 -4.14
C MET A 47 1.57 4.20 -3.99
N ILE A 48 2.59 3.84 -4.79
CA ILE A 48 3.82 4.64 -4.91
C ILE A 48 3.49 5.99 -5.54
N ALA A 49 2.80 5.99 -6.67
CA ALA A 49 2.61 7.18 -7.47
C ALA A 49 1.79 8.28 -6.78
N VAL A 50 0.78 7.91 -6.01
CA VAL A 50 -0.07 8.85 -5.24
C VAL A 50 0.53 9.24 -3.88
N GLY A 51 1.72 8.73 -3.55
CA GLY A 51 2.45 9.05 -2.32
C GLY A 51 1.99 8.27 -1.09
N ALA A 52 1.11 7.30 -1.24
CA ALA A 52 0.67 6.49 -0.11
C ALA A 52 1.81 5.62 0.45
N PHE A 53 2.79 5.26 -0.39
CA PHE A 53 4.03 4.59 0.00
C PHE A 53 5.23 5.54 0.16
N SER A 54 5.00 6.85 0.38
CA SER A 54 6.11 7.78 0.68
C SER A 54 6.99 7.25 1.83
N PRO A 55 8.32 7.33 1.72
CA PRO A 55 9.10 8.12 0.75
C PRO A 55 9.45 7.39 -0.56
N LEU A 56 8.87 6.23 -0.85
CA LEU A 56 9.22 5.49 -2.06
C LEU A 56 8.82 6.27 -3.31
N GLU A 57 9.77 6.40 -4.24
CA GLU A 57 9.56 7.01 -5.58
C GLU A 57 9.41 5.95 -6.69
N GLY A 58 9.47 4.68 -6.32
CA GLY A 58 9.44 3.54 -7.23
C GLY A 58 9.62 2.22 -6.49
N PHE A 59 9.86 1.17 -7.25
CA PHE A 59 10.20 -0.14 -6.68
C PHE A 59 11.58 -0.07 -6.06
N ILE A 60 11.72 -0.69 -4.88
CA ILE A 60 12.93 -0.57 -4.08
C ILE A 60 14.14 -1.18 -4.80
N ARG A 61 15.33 -0.66 -4.46
CA ARG A 61 16.62 -1.14 -4.95
C ARG A 61 17.23 -2.15 -3.98
N LYS A 62 18.35 -2.75 -4.37
CA LYS A 62 18.97 -3.87 -3.65
C LYS A 62 19.28 -3.54 -2.19
N GLU A 63 19.83 -2.36 -1.93
CA GLU A 63 20.21 -1.96 -0.58
C GLU A 63 19.00 -1.73 0.35
N ASP A 64 17.93 -1.10 -0.18
CA ASP A 64 16.68 -0.95 0.56
C ASP A 64 16.04 -2.32 0.83
N TYR A 65 16.04 -3.22 -0.15
CA TYR A 65 15.56 -4.59 0.00
C TYR A 65 16.26 -5.33 1.14
N HIS A 66 17.60 -5.41 1.12
CA HIS A 66 18.35 -6.06 2.20
C HIS A 66 18.11 -5.36 3.55
N SER A 67 18.10 -4.02 3.58
CA SER A 67 17.90 -3.28 4.82
C SER A 67 16.51 -3.53 5.42
N ILE A 68 15.45 -3.64 4.60
CA ILE A 68 14.11 -3.96 5.07
C ILE A 68 14.08 -5.35 5.70
N LEU A 69 14.68 -6.36 5.03
CA LEU A 69 14.69 -7.73 5.52
C LEU A 69 15.40 -7.87 6.87
N HIS A 70 16.54 -7.19 7.04
CA HIS A 70 17.38 -7.36 8.24
C HIS A 70 17.12 -6.35 9.35
N ASN A 71 16.73 -5.12 8.99
CA ASN A 71 16.68 -3.99 9.92
C ASN A 71 15.28 -3.39 10.04
N MET A 72 14.30 -3.87 9.28
CA MET A 72 12.94 -3.27 9.21
C MET A 72 12.98 -1.77 8.91
N ARG A 73 13.95 -1.35 8.10
CA ARG A 73 14.20 0.04 7.72
C ARG A 73 14.64 0.13 6.27
N LEU A 74 14.29 1.23 5.61
CA LEU A 74 14.96 1.67 4.39
C LEU A 74 16.44 1.96 4.67
N LYS A 75 17.27 2.00 3.62
CA LYS A 75 18.70 2.32 3.74
C LYS A 75 18.95 3.65 4.46
N ASN A 76 18.06 4.63 4.27
CA ASN A 76 18.14 5.94 4.93
C ASN A 76 17.74 5.92 6.42
N GLY A 77 17.44 4.75 6.98
CA GLY A 77 17.10 4.55 8.39
C GLY A 77 15.62 4.73 8.72
N LEU A 78 14.76 5.13 7.77
CA LEU A 78 13.32 5.25 8.03
C LEU A 78 12.68 3.86 8.25
N PRO A 79 11.81 3.69 9.27
CA PRO A 79 11.08 2.44 9.48
C PRO A 79 10.31 2.00 8.24
N TRP A 80 10.51 0.75 7.81
CA TRP A 80 9.80 0.14 6.68
C TRP A 80 9.97 -1.38 6.71
N THR A 81 8.87 -2.11 6.76
CA THR A 81 8.88 -3.53 7.18
C THR A 81 8.59 -4.53 6.07
N ILE A 82 8.07 -4.08 4.93
CA ILE A 82 7.65 -4.96 3.82
C ILE A 82 8.26 -4.43 2.51
N PRO A 83 9.04 -5.25 1.77
CA PRO A 83 9.56 -4.88 0.46
C PRO A 83 8.45 -4.54 -0.54
N ILE A 84 8.58 -3.42 -1.26
CA ILE A 84 7.73 -3.09 -2.41
C ILE A 84 8.55 -3.29 -3.68
N ILE A 85 8.35 -4.45 -4.31
CA ILE A 85 9.22 -4.99 -5.36
C ILE A 85 8.47 -5.22 -6.67
N LEU A 86 9.18 -5.14 -7.79
CA LEU A 86 8.71 -5.62 -9.08
C LEU A 86 9.53 -6.86 -9.48
N ALA A 87 8.93 -8.03 -9.35
CA ALA A 87 9.57 -9.31 -9.67
C ALA A 87 9.18 -9.77 -11.08
N VAL A 88 10.17 -10.15 -11.89
CA VAL A 88 10.00 -10.75 -13.22
C VAL A 88 10.78 -12.05 -13.34
N ILE A 89 10.35 -12.92 -14.25
CA ILE A 89 11.08 -14.16 -14.49
C ILE A 89 12.44 -13.88 -15.14
N LYS A 90 13.40 -14.80 -14.97
CA LYS A 90 14.76 -14.64 -15.54
C LYS A 90 14.77 -14.34 -17.03
N ASP A 91 13.87 -14.95 -17.81
CA ASP A 91 13.83 -14.76 -19.25
C ASP A 91 13.38 -13.36 -19.67
N GLU A 92 12.37 -12.79 -19.01
CA GLU A 92 11.99 -11.39 -19.18
C GLU A 92 13.16 -10.47 -18.77
N ALA A 93 13.82 -10.77 -17.66
CA ALA A 93 14.95 -9.98 -17.18
C ALA A 93 16.16 -9.99 -18.13
N LYS A 94 16.46 -11.07 -18.85
CA LYS A 94 17.65 -11.16 -19.75
C LYS A 94 17.67 -10.05 -20.79
N GLY A 95 16.51 -9.66 -21.30
CA GLY A 95 16.37 -8.61 -22.29
C GLY A 95 16.58 -7.20 -21.72
N LEU A 96 16.54 -7.02 -20.40
CA LEU A 96 16.52 -5.71 -19.75
C LEU A 96 17.92 -5.23 -19.35
N LYS A 97 18.20 -3.93 -19.50
CA LYS A 97 19.45 -3.26 -19.13
C LYS A 97 19.19 -2.15 -18.12
N GLU A 98 20.01 -2.10 -17.07
CA GLU A 98 20.02 -0.97 -16.14
C GLU A 98 20.27 0.34 -16.90
N GLY A 99 19.58 1.40 -16.50
CA GLY A 99 19.55 2.71 -17.14
C GLY A 99 18.52 2.86 -18.27
N GLU A 100 17.76 1.82 -18.62
CA GLU A 100 16.70 1.90 -19.63
C GLU A 100 15.29 2.16 -19.04
N ASP A 101 14.43 2.76 -19.86
CA ASP A 101 13.01 2.94 -19.53
C ASP A 101 12.21 1.71 -19.95
N ILE A 102 11.33 1.22 -19.07
CA ILE A 102 10.47 0.07 -19.31
C ILE A 102 9.01 0.46 -19.13
N ALA A 103 8.17 0.16 -20.11
CA ALA A 103 6.73 0.36 -19.99
C ALA A 103 6.11 -0.74 -19.10
N LEU A 104 5.34 -0.34 -18.11
CA LEU A 104 4.57 -1.24 -17.25
C LEU A 104 3.11 -1.22 -17.71
N GLN A 105 2.57 -2.36 -18.11
CA GLN A 105 1.22 -2.48 -18.67
C GLN A 105 0.33 -3.39 -17.82
N ASP A 106 -0.97 -3.17 -17.87
CA ASP A 106 -1.94 -4.06 -17.22
C ASP A 106 -2.23 -5.33 -18.04
N GLY A 107 -3.22 -6.11 -17.59
CA GLY A 107 -3.66 -7.33 -18.26
C GLY A 107 -4.36 -7.12 -19.60
N GLU A 108 -4.85 -5.91 -19.89
CA GLU A 108 -5.51 -5.53 -21.14
C GLU A 108 -4.52 -4.92 -22.16
N GLY A 109 -3.27 -4.70 -21.76
CA GLY A 109 -2.21 -4.12 -22.58
C GLY A 109 -2.13 -2.59 -22.50
N GLU A 110 -2.86 -1.98 -21.57
CA GLU A 110 -2.81 -0.53 -21.34
C GLU A 110 -1.56 -0.19 -20.53
N ILE A 111 -0.70 0.69 -21.06
CA ILE A 111 0.53 1.12 -20.38
C ILE A 111 0.17 2.04 -19.20
N LEU A 112 0.39 1.63 -17.96
CA LEU A 112 0.04 2.43 -16.78
C LEU A 112 1.17 3.37 -16.37
N ALA A 113 2.40 2.89 -16.42
CA ALA A 113 3.58 3.60 -15.92
C ALA A 113 4.83 3.29 -16.73
N VAL A 114 5.89 4.06 -16.47
CA VAL A 114 7.26 3.74 -16.88
C VAL A 114 8.09 3.48 -15.65
N LEU A 115 8.84 2.38 -15.64
CA LEU A 115 9.94 2.14 -14.72
C LEU A 115 11.22 2.69 -15.35
N HIS A 116 11.87 3.63 -14.67
CA HIS A 116 13.23 4.03 -14.95
C HIS A 116 14.15 3.04 -14.25
N LEU A 117 14.58 1.99 -14.96
CA LEU A 117 15.28 0.86 -14.34
C LEU A 117 16.66 1.31 -13.86
N GLU A 118 16.91 1.23 -12.56
CA GLU A 118 18.19 1.58 -11.95
C GLU A 118 19.00 0.34 -11.62
N GLU A 119 18.37 -0.72 -11.11
CA GLU A 119 19.05 -1.94 -10.68
C GLU A 119 18.26 -3.19 -11.02
N LYS A 120 18.99 -4.28 -11.29
CA LYS A 120 18.45 -5.64 -11.39
C LYS A 120 19.19 -6.58 -10.45
N TYR A 121 18.45 -7.26 -9.57
CA TYR A 121 19.05 -8.15 -8.58
C TYR A 121 18.19 -9.38 -8.30
N LEU A 122 18.77 -10.42 -7.72
CA LEU A 122 18.04 -11.65 -7.41
C LEU A 122 17.28 -11.51 -6.09
N ALA A 123 16.05 -12.01 -6.08
CA ALA A 123 15.23 -12.12 -4.87
C ALA A 123 15.79 -13.22 -3.95
N GLU A 124 15.93 -12.90 -2.66
CA GLU A 124 16.24 -13.87 -1.61
C GLU A 124 14.95 -14.44 -1.03
N LYS A 125 14.17 -15.16 -1.85
CA LYS A 125 12.78 -15.52 -1.53
C LYS A 125 12.62 -16.29 -0.21
N ASP A 126 13.48 -17.25 0.08
CA ASP A 126 13.42 -18.03 1.32
C ASP A 126 13.67 -17.15 2.55
N GLN A 127 14.61 -16.21 2.42
CA GLN A 127 14.93 -15.28 3.48
C GLN A 127 13.82 -14.23 3.63
N GLU A 128 13.28 -13.70 2.54
CA GLU A 128 12.14 -12.80 2.58
C GLU A 128 10.91 -13.50 3.18
N ALA A 129 10.68 -14.78 2.87
CA ALA A 129 9.59 -15.56 3.45
C ALA A 129 9.68 -15.58 4.99
N LEU A 130 10.84 -15.96 5.52
CA LEU A 130 11.09 -15.98 6.97
C LEU A 130 11.06 -14.58 7.59
N GLN A 131 11.75 -13.61 6.98
CA GLN A 131 11.90 -12.29 7.56
C GLN A 131 10.61 -11.48 7.49
N VAL A 132 9.79 -11.60 6.45
CA VAL A 132 8.56 -10.80 6.29
C VAL A 132 7.35 -11.50 6.89
N TYR A 133 7.21 -12.81 6.69
CA TYR A 133 6.01 -13.57 7.06
C TYR A 133 6.23 -14.51 8.25
N GLY A 134 7.46 -14.65 8.76
CA GLY A 134 7.77 -15.53 9.88
C GLY A 134 7.74 -17.02 9.54
N THR A 135 7.52 -17.39 8.28
CA THR A 135 7.37 -18.79 7.85
C THR A 135 7.75 -18.96 6.38
N GLN A 136 8.14 -20.19 6.01
CA GLN A 136 8.32 -20.61 4.62
C GLN A 136 7.16 -21.48 4.11
N ASP A 137 6.11 -21.65 4.91
CA ASP A 137 4.95 -22.45 4.52
C ASP A 137 4.20 -21.79 3.35
N ALA A 138 4.19 -22.47 2.20
CA ALA A 138 3.51 -22.02 0.99
C ALA A 138 1.98 -21.96 1.12
N LYS A 139 1.39 -22.43 2.23
CA LYS A 139 -0.02 -22.18 2.56
C LYS A 139 -0.27 -20.75 3.05
N HIS A 140 0.75 -20.07 3.57
CA HIS A 140 0.63 -18.65 3.92
C HIS A 140 0.45 -17.82 2.63
N PRO A 141 -0.63 -17.03 2.46
CA PRO A 141 -0.92 -16.35 1.18
C PRO A 141 0.20 -15.44 0.68
N GLY A 142 0.86 -14.71 1.59
CA GLY A 142 2.01 -13.88 1.27
C GLY A 142 3.23 -14.67 0.78
N VAL A 143 3.50 -15.84 1.36
CA VAL A 143 4.62 -16.71 0.97
C VAL A 143 4.30 -17.41 -0.35
N ALA A 144 3.06 -17.87 -0.53
CA ALA A 144 2.58 -18.43 -1.78
C ALA A 144 2.82 -17.48 -2.96
N TYR A 145 2.43 -16.21 -2.81
CA TYR A 145 2.66 -15.18 -3.82
C TYR A 145 4.16 -14.94 -4.07
N LEU A 146 4.97 -14.82 -3.01
CA LEU A 146 6.41 -14.61 -3.13
C LEU A 146 7.11 -15.73 -3.92
N TYR A 147 6.76 -16.98 -3.63
CA TYR A 147 7.34 -18.13 -4.32
C TYR A 147 6.89 -18.22 -5.78
N GLN A 148 5.64 -17.88 -6.08
CA GLN A 148 5.11 -17.85 -7.45
C GLN A 148 5.63 -16.67 -8.29
N SER A 149 6.07 -15.59 -7.66
CA SER A 149 6.61 -14.40 -8.33
C SER A 149 7.90 -14.68 -9.12
N GLY A 150 8.36 -13.73 -9.92
CA GLY A 150 9.66 -13.83 -10.60
C GLY A 150 10.87 -13.89 -9.64
N GLU A 151 12.04 -14.28 -10.15
CA GLU A 151 13.27 -14.38 -9.35
C GLU A 151 14.18 -13.15 -9.48
N VAL A 152 13.95 -12.29 -10.47
CA VAL A 152 14.72 -11.06 -10.68
C VAL A 152 13.86 -9.86 -10.29
N LEU A 153 14.37 -9.07 -9.36
CA LEU A 153 13.76 -7.83 -8.90
C LEU A 153 14.30 -6.67 -9.73
N LEU A 154 13.38 -5.81 -10.16
CA LEU A 154 13.64 -4.59 -10.90
C LEU A 154 13.43 -3.39 -9.98
N GLY A 155 14.51 -2.70 -9.63
CA GLY A 155 14.51 -1.53 -8.77
C GLY A 155 14.68 -0.25 -9.58
N GLY A 156 13.94 0.80 -9.20
CA GLY A 156 14.02 2.09 -9.88
C GLY A 156 12.77 2.95 -9.70
N ARG A 157 12.90 4.23 -10.03
CA ARG A 157 11.80 5.21 -9.95
C ARG A 157 10.73 4.90 -10.99
N ILE A 158 9.48 5.22 -10.66
CA ILE A 158 8.37 5.11 -11.61
C ILE A 158 7.86 6.47 -12.07
N SER A 159 7.21 6.52 -13.22
CA SER A 159 6.43 7.67 -13.68
C SER A 159 5.06 7.15 -14.13
N LEU A 160 4.01 7.53 -13.41
CA LEU A 160 2.64 7.07 -13.68
C LEU A 160 2.01 7.92 -14.78
N LEU A 161 1.71 7.28 -15.91
CA LEU A 161 1.04 7.89 -17.06
C LEU A 161 -0.46 7.95 -16.88
N ARG A 162 -1.03 6.88 -16.32
CA ARG A 162 -2.46 6.70 -16.16
C ARG A 162 -2.74 5.69 -15.05
N ARG A 163 -3.80 5.93 -14.29
CA ARG A 163 -4.26 5.00 -13.27
C ARG A 163 -4.96 3.82 -13.92
N SER A 164 -4.99 2.69 -13.21
CA SER A 164 -5.88 1.59 -13.58
C SER A 164 -7.34 2.06 -13.59
N LYS A 165 -8.14 1.51 -14.51
CA LYS A 165 -9.57 1.83 -14.59
C LYS A 165 -10.29 1.20 -13.40
N HIS A 166 -10.48 1.97 -12.34
CA HIS A 166 -11.26 1.55 -11.18
C HIS A 166 -12.74 1.75 -11.45
N THR A 167 -13.46 0.68 -11.77
CA THR A 167 -14.92 0.75 -12.03
C THR A 167 -15.77 0.71 -10.75
N GLN A 168 -15.16 0.51 -9.59
CA GLN A 168 -15.85 0.35 -8.32
C GLN A 168 -15.41 1.38 -7.27
N PHE A 169 -16.39 1.85 -6.50
CA PHE A 169 -16.24 2.73 -5.34
C PHE A 169 -15.53 4.06 -5.62
N GLU A 170 -15.66 4.61 -6.84
CA GLU A 170 -15.02 5.86 -7.25
C GLU A 170 -15.26 7.01 -6.25
N LYS A 171 -16.49 7.15 -5.73
CA LYS A 171 -16.85 8.17 -4.72
C LYS A 171 -16.05 8.07 -3.40
N TYR A 172 -15.38 6.95 -3.14
CA TYR A 172 -14.58 6.72 -1.94
C TYR A 172 -13.08 6.69 -2.20
N ARG A 173 -12.64 6.88 -3.44
CA ARG A 173 -11.21 6.88 -3.79
C ARG A 173 -10.62 8.26 -3.58
N PHE A 174 -9.90 8.39 -2.48
CA PHE A 174 -9.18 9.60 -2.12
C PHE A 174 -7.70 9.30 -2.04
N ASP A 175 -6.87 10.17 -2.61
CA ASP A 175 -5.42 10.10 -2.46
C ASP A 175 -5.01 10.66 -1.09
N PRO A 176 -3.77 10.40 -0.65
CA PRO A 176 -3.21 11.04 0.53
C PRO A 176 -3.31 12.58 0.52
N LYS A 177 -3.15 13.22 -0.65
CA LYS A 177 -3.31 14.68 -0.81
C LYS A 177 -4.75 15.13 -0.52
N ASP A 178 -5.74 14.33 -0.91
CA ASP A 178 -7.16 14.64 -0.73
C ASP A 178 -7.59 14.48 0.72
N THR A 179 -7.22 13.38 1.39
CA THR A 179 -7.57 13.20 2.81
C THR A 179 -6.92 14.27 3.66
N ARG A 180 -5.65 14.61 3.41
CA ARG A 180 -4.96 15.74 4.08
C ARG A 180 -5.69 17.06 3.86
N ARG A 181 -6.13 17.35 2.64
CA ARG A 181 -6.93 18.54 2.32
C ARG A 181 -8.24 18.55 3.11
N ILE A 182 -8.98 17.44 3.08
CA ILE A 182 -10.27 17.28 3.78
C ILE A 182 -10.11 17.45 5.29
N PHE A 183 -9.08 16.87 5.90
CA PHE A 183 -8.82 17.03 7.34
C PHE A 183 -8.54 18.49 7.71
N ARG A 184 -7.80 19.23 6.87
CA ARG A 184 -7.57 20.67 7.07
C ARG A 184 -8.85 21.48 6.92
N GLU A 185 -9.65 21.20 5.90
CA GLU A 185 -10.94 21.88 5.67
C GLU A 185 -11.91 21.65 6.83
N ARG A 186 -11.87 20.46 7.45
CA ARG A 186 -12.65 20.13 8.66
C ARG A 186 -12.02 20.65 9.96
N GLY A 187 -10.84 21.27 9.90
CA GLY A 187 -10.11 21.74 11.08
C GLY A 187 -9.59 20.63 12.00
N TRP A 188 -9.55 19.38 11.55
CA TRP A 188 -9.06 18.24 12.32
C TRP A 188 -7.54 18.32 12.47
N LYS A 189 -7.03 18.16 13.71
CA LYS A 189 -5.60 18.13 14.04
C LYS A 189 -5.16 16.74 14.45
N ARG A 190 -5.99 16.02 15.21
CA ARG A 190 -5.79 14.64 15.64
C ARG A 190 -6.75 13.75 14.86
N ILE A 191 -6.20 12.81 14.12
CA ILE A 191 -6.95 11.88 13.28
C ILE A 191 -6.48 10.46 13.59
N ALA A 192 -7.42 9.56 13.89
CA ALA A 192 -7.16 8.13 13.99
C ALA A 192 -7.43 7.44 12.65
N GLY A 193 -6.53 6.58 12.20
CA GLY A 193 -6.77 5.69 11.06
C GLY A 193 -7.20 4.30 11.51
N PHE A 194 -8.23 3.74 10.86
CA PHE A 194 -8.68 2.36 11.08
C PHE A 194 -8.61 1.56 9.78
N GLN A 195 -7.70 0.58 9.74
CA GLN A 195 -7.62 -0.42 8.68
C GLN A 195 -8.69 -1.48 8.91
N THR A 196 -9.39 -1.87 7.84
CA THR A 196 -10.17 -3.11 7.88
C THR A 196 -10.25 -3.77 6.51
N ARG A 197 -10.33 -5.10 6.51
CA ARG A 197 -10.75 -5.89 5.36
C ARG A 197 -12.10 -6.59 5.58
N ASN A 198 -12.64 -6.51 6.80
CA ASN A 198 -13.88 -7.17 7.22
C ASN A 198 -14.96 -6.14 7.59
N PRO A 199 -16.26 -6.51 7.57
CA PRO A 199 -17.31 -5.68 8.14
C PRO A 199 -16.98 -5.25 9.58
N VAL A 200 -17.33 -4.00 9.92
CA VAL A 200 -17.12 -3.46 11.25
C VAL A 200 -18.24 -3.98 12.17
N HIS A 201 -17.89 -4.89 13.08
CA HIS A 201 -18.78 -5.39 14.13
C HIS A 201 -18.61 -4.60 15.44
N ARG A 202 -19.41 -4.92 16.46
CA ARG A 202 -19.47 -4.16 17.73
C ARG A 202 -18.12 -3.94 18.42
N ALA A 203 -17.21 -4.92 18.42
CA ALA A 203 -15.88 -4.71 19.00
C ALA A 203 -15.02 -3.69 18.22
N HIS A 204 -15.09 -3.70 16.87
CA HIS A 204 -14.43 -2.68 16.06
C HIS A 204 -15.05 -1.30 16.31
N GLU A 205 -16.39 -1.23 16.39
CA GLU A 205 -17.10 0.00 16.70
C GLU A 205 -16.72 0.58 18.06
N TYR A 206 -16.65 -0.28 19.09
CA TYR A 206 -16.24 0.11 20.43
C TYR A 206 -14.86 0.77 20.42
N ILE A 207 -13.86 0.13 19.81
CA ILE A 207 -12.49 0.66 19.76
C ILE A 207 -12.45 1.99 18.97
N GLN A 208 -13.18 2.08 17.84
CA GLN A 208 -13.27 3.30 17.05
C GLN A 208 -13.90 4.46 17.84
N LYS A 209 -14.95 4.19 18.63
CA LYS A 209 -15.59 5.18 19.50
C LYS A 209 -14.68 5.61 20.65
N CYS A 210 -13.98 4.67 21.30
CA CYS A 210 -12.97 5.01 22.30
C CYS A 210 -11.87 5.90 21.72
N ALA A 211 -11.40 5.63 20.49
CA ALA A 211 -10.43 6.48 19.83
C ALA A 211 -10.98 7.89 19.58
N LEU A 212 -12.24 8.01 19.11
CA LEU A 212 -12.94 9.28 18.89
C LEU A 212 -13.06 10.15 20.16
N GLU A 213 -12.97 9.60 21.36
CA GLU A 213 -12.91 10.43 22.58
C GLU A 213 -11.60 11.23 22.71
N THR A 214 -10.56 10.87 21.96
CA THR A 214 -9.20 11.43 22.09
C THR A 214 -8.68 12.14 20.83
N VAL A 215 -9.40 12.05 19.71
CA VAL A 215 -9.00 12.62 18.42
C VAL A 215 -10.14 13.44 17.82
N ASP A 216 -9.86 14.35 16.90
CA ASP A 216 -10.90 15.20 16.28
C ASP A 216 -11.77 14.40 15.30
N GLY A 217 -11.15 13.46 14.57
CA GLY A 217 -11.88 12.58 13.66
C GLY A 217 -11.22 11.24 13.36
N LEU A 218 -11.98 10.39 12.69
CA LEU A 218 -11.60 9.02 12.34
C LEU A 218 -11.63 8.84 10.81
N LEU A 219 -10.55 8.30 10.26
CA LEU A 219 -10.50 7.78 8.90
C LEU A 219 -10.81 6.27 8.94
N LEU A 220 -12.04 5.89 8.56
CA LEU A 220 -12.37 4.51 8.27
C LEU A 220 -11.83 4.17 6.88
N HIS A 221 -10.84 3.28 6.82
CA HIS A 221 -10.03 3.08 5.61
C HIS A 221 -10.04 1.62 5.15
N PRO A 222 -11.18 1.10 4.67
CA PRO A 222 -11.30 -0.28 4.23
C PRO A 222 -10.45 -0.57 2.99
N LEU A 223 -9.85 -1.76 2.97
CA LEU A 223 -9.10 -2.27 1.83
C LEU A 223 -10.06 -2.84 0.78
N VAL A 224 -9.92 -2.38 -0.46
CA VAL A 224 -10.69 -2.83 -1.63
C VAL A 224 -9.82 -3.39 -2.75
N GLY A 225 -8.49 -3.43 -2.55
CA GLY A 225 -7.59 -4.19 -3.41
C GLY A 225 -7.76 -5.70 -3.24
N GLU A 226 -6.89 -6.48 -3.88
CA GLU A 226 -6.97 -7.94 -3.86
C GLU A 226 -6.90 -8.50 -2.43
N THR A 227 -7.89 -9.34 -2.11
CA THR A 227 -8.02 -10.07 -0.84
C THR A 227 -8.11 -11.57 -1.13
N LYS A 228 -7.85 -12.40 -0.12
CA LYS A 228 -8.03 -13.85 -0.19
C LYS A 228 -9.47 -14.24 -0.57
N ALA A 229 -9.62 -15.39 -1.23
CA ALA A 229 -10.87 -15.81 -1.86
C ALA A 229 -12.03 -16.07 -0.88
N ASP A 230 -11.75 -16.29 0.41
CA ASP A 230 -12.74 -16.51 1.46
C ASP A 230 -13.15 -15.22 2.19
N ASP A 231 -12.63 -14.05 1.82
CA ASP A 231 -13.09 -12.76 2.37
C ASP A 231 -14.45 -12.34 1.79
N ILE A 232 -15.25 -11.62 2.59
CA ILE A 232 -16.57 -11.10 2.19
C ILE A 232 -16.40 -10.13 1.00
N PRO A 233 -17.23 -10.22 -0.07
CA PRO A 233 -17.13 -9.35 -1.23
C PRO A 233 -17.11 -7.86 -0.88
N ALA A 234 -16.29 -7.07 -1.60
CA ALA A 234 -16.09 -5.66 -1.32
C ALA A 234 -17.41 -4.86 -1.33
N GLU A 235 -18.33 -5.15 -2.26
CA GLU A 235 -19.63 -4.49 -2.35
C GLU A 235 -20.46 -4.65 -1.08
N VAL A 236 -20.54 -5.88 -0.54
CA VAL A 236 -21.25 -6.17 0.72
C VAL A 236 -20.58 -5.44 1.88
N ARG A 237 -19.25 -5.46 1.95
CA ARG A 237 -18.51 -4.74 3.00
C ARG A 237 -18.77 -3.24 2.96
N MET A 238 -18.79 -2.65 1.77
CA MET A 238 -19.07 -1.23 1.58
C MET A 238 -20.49 -0.86 2.01
N GLN A 239 -21.50 -1.66 1.67
CA GLN A 239 -22.87 -1.48 2.17
C GLN A 239 -22.93 -1.53 3.70
N CYS A 240 -22.22 -2.48 4.33
CA CYS A 240 -22.14 -2.54 5.79
C CYS A 240 -21.54 -1.27 6.40
N TYR A 241 -20.47 -0.72 5.80
CA TYR A 241 -19.86 0.50 6.29
C TYR A 241 -20.78 1.71 6.11
N GLU A 242 -21.48 1.83 4.99
CA GLU A 242 -22.45 2.91 4.74
C GLU A 242 -23.56 2.91 5.79
N VAL A 243 -24.22 1.77 6.01
CA VAL A 243 -25.27 1.61 7.02
C VAL A 243 -24.73 1.96 8.41
N LEU A 244 -23.51 1.50 8.73
CA LEU A 244 -22.90 1.75 10.02
C LEU A 244 -22.64 3.24 10.26
N LEU A 245 -22.03 3.92 9.28
CA LEU A 245 -21.71 5.34 9.38
C LEU A 245 -22.96 6.22 9.40
N GLU A 246 -24.01 5.83 8.67
CA GLU A 246 -25.26 6.57 8.65
C GLU A 246 -25.99 6.54 10.00
N ASN A 247 -26.00 5.37 10.67
CA ASN A 247 -26.89 5.12 11.80
C ASN A 247 -26.19 5.15 13.17
N TYR A 248 -24.87 4.92 13.25
CA TYR A 248 -24.19 4.66 14.52
C TYR A 248 -23.00 5.58 14.84
N TYR A 249 -22.59 6.45 13.90
CA TYR A 249 -21.45 7.35 14.06
C TYR A 249 -21.82 8.84 13.94
N PRO A 250 -21.04 9.74 14.55
CA PRO A 250 -21.19 11.18 14.33
C PRO A 250 -20.77 11.53 12.90
N LYS A 251 -21.71 12.07 12.12
CA LYS A 251 -21.56 12.32 10.67
C LYS A 251 -20.42 13.29 10.33
N ASP A 252 -20.11 14.19 11.24
CA ASP A 252 -19.10 15.25 11.11
C ASP A 252 -17.71 14.84 11.63
N ARG A 253 -17.57 13.65 12.24
CA ARG A 253 -16.33 13.18 12.88
C ARG A 253 -15.73 11.91 12.27
N VAL A 254 -16.40 11.32 11.28
CA VAL A 254 -15.88 10.17 10.55
C VAL A 254 -15.79 10.48 9.07
N PHE A 255 -14.73 9.99 8.44
CA PHE A 255 -14.55 10.06 6.99
C PHE A 255 -14.20 8.66 6.48
N MET A 256 -14.81 8.26 5.37
CA MET A 256 -14.53 6.97 4.73
C MET A 256 -13.82 7.20 3.40
N ALA A 257 -12.68 6.54 3.25
CA ALA A 257 -11.98 6.41 1.98
C ALA A 257 -11.62 4.93 1.78
N VAL A 258 -11.53 4.46 0.55
CA VAL A 258 -11.04 3.10 0.27
C VAL A 258 -9.52 3.11 0.07
N LEU A 259 -8.87 2.01 0.44
CA LEU A 259 -7.45 1.77 0.20
C LEU A 259 -7.30 0.75 -0.94
N PRO A 260 -6.73 1.13 -2.10
CA PRO A 260 -6.58 0.21 -3.24
C PRO A 260 -5.39 -0.76 -3.12
N ALA A 261 -4.65 -0.74 -2.00
CA ALA A 261 -3.53 -1.63 -1.78
C ALA A 261 -3.95 -3.11 -1.65
N ALA A 262 -3.06 -4.03 -2.00
CA ALA A 262 -3.22 -5.46 -1.75
C ALA A 262 -2.88 -5.83 -0.29
N MET A 263 -3.52 -6.85 0.28
CA MET A 263 -3.08 -7.42 1.56
C MET A 263 -1.87 -8.34 1.38
N ARG A 264 -0.94 -8.31 2.34
CA ARG A 264 0.22 -9.22 2.39
C ARG A 264 0.01 -10.35 3.40
N TYR A 265 -0.89 -10.13 4.35
CA TYR A 265 -1.13 -10.99 5.50
C TYR A 265 0.13 -11.20 6.35
N ALA A 266 0.99 -10.17 6.44
CA ALA A 266 2.28 -10.23 7.15
C ALA A 266 2.16 -9.77 8.62
N GLY A 267 0.96 -9.90 9.20
CA GLY A 267 0.69 -9.73 10.62
C GLY A 267 1.36 -8.49 11.23
N PRO A 268 2.25 -8.67 12.23
CA PRO A 268 2.94 -7.55 12.90
C PRO A 268 3.69 -6.61 11.95
N LYS A 269 4.42 -7.15 10.97
CA LYS A 269 5.15 -6.32 10.01
C LYS A 269 4.22 -5.49 9.14
N GLU A 270 3.07 -6.03 8.79
CA GLU A 270 2.05 -5.30 8.05
C GLU A 270 1.31 -4.26 8.90
N ALA A 271 1.29 -4.40 10.24
CA ALA A 271 0.76 -3.38 11.13
C ALA A 271 1.58 -2.07 11.07
N ILE A 272 2.92 -2.16 11.10
CA ILE A 272 3.82 -1.01 10.89
C ILE A 272 3.62 -0.44 9.49
N PHE A 273 3.58 -1.29 8.46
CA PHE A 273 3.35 -0.87 7.09
C PHE A 273 2.03 -0.09 6.94
N HIS A 274 0.94 -0.62 7.48
CA HIS A 274 -0.35 0.05 7.51
C HIS A 274 -0.30 1.38 8.26
N ALA A 275 0.39 1.46 9.40
CA ALA A 275 0.56 2.70 10.14
C ALA A 275 1.30 3.77 9.32
N ILE A 276 2.36 3.38 8.58
CA ILE A 276 3.10 4.27 7.67
C ILE A 276 2.19 4.78 6.55
N VAL A 277 1.41 3.90 5.92
CA VAL A 277 0.42 4.30 4.90
C VAL A 277 -0.55 5.31 5.50
N ARG A 278 -1.09 5.06 6.70
CA ARG A 278 -2.05 5.99 7.34
C ARG A 278 -1.41 7.32 7.72
N LYS A 279 -0.15 7.31 8.14
CA LYS A 279 0.64 8.54 8.32
C LYS A 279 0.72 9.33 7.02
N ASN A 280 0.96 8.68 5.88
CA ASN A 280 0.98 9.34 4.58
C ASN A 280 -0.40 9.93 4.21
N TYR A 281 -1.49 9.24 4.56
CA TYR A 281 -2.87 9.77 4.44
C TYR A 281 -3.22 10.88 5.45
N GLY A 282 -2.33 11.25 6.37
CA GLY A 282 -2.50 12.35 7.32
C GLY A 282 -3.06 11.95 8.68
N CYS A 283 -3.14 10.65 8.98
CA CYS A 283 -3.53 10.15 10.30
C CYS A 283 -2.40 10.33 11.30
N THR A 284 -2.71 10.95 12.44
CA THR A 284 -1.78 11.16 13.56
C THR A 284 -1.71 9.97 14.53
N HIS A 285 -2.77 9.15 14.56
CA HIS A 285 -2.90 7.97 15.39
C HIS A 285 -3.31 6.80 14.50
N PHE A 286 -2.97 5.58 14.87
CA PHE A 286 -3.35 4.38 14.15
C PHE A 286 -3.90 3.35 15.13
N ILE A 287 -5.07 2.79 14.82
CA ILE A 287 -5.69 1.77 15.66
C ILE A 287 -5.18 0.41 15.21
N VAL A 288 -4.57 -0.32 16.15
CA VAL A 288 -4.17 -1.71 16.00
C VAL A 288 -5.06 -2.54 16.90
N GLY A 289 -5.71 -3.56 16.33
CA GLY A 289 -6.55 -4.50 17.07
C GLY A 289 -5.88 -5.85 17.26
N ARG A 290 -6.59 -6.77 17.91
CA ARG A 290 -6.19 -8.19 18.00
C ARG A 290 -6.01 -8.78 16.59
N ASP A 291 -4.95 -9.56 16.40
CA ASP A 291 -4.65 -10.30 15.16
C ASP A 291 -4.60 -9.40 13.91
N HIS A 292 -4.09 -8.17 14.07
CA HIS A 292 -4.04 -7.19 12.99
C HIS A 292 -3.21 -7.71 11.83
N ALA A 293 -3.82 -7.72 10.63
CA ALA A 293 -3.21 -8.24 9.41
C ALA A 293 -2.76 -9.71 9.46
N GLY A 294 -3.19 -10.47 10.47
CA GLY A 294 -2.90 -11.91 10.57
C GLY A 294 -3.74 -12.77 9.65
N VAL A 295 -3.30 -14.02 9.52
CA VAL A 295 -3.96 -15.10 8.77
C VAL A 295 -3.72 -16.42 9.50
N GLY A 296 -4.76 -17.23 9.64
CA GLY A 296 -4.68 -18.52 10.35
C GLY A 296 -4.09 -18.36 11.75
N ASP A 297 -3.21 -19.29 12.12
CA ASP A 297 -2.50 -19.31 13.41
C ASP A 297 -1.00 -18.96 13.25
N TYR A 298 -0.62 -18.22 12.19
CA TYR A 298 0.79 -17.89 11.93
C TYR A 298 1.36 -16.82 12.87
N TYR A 299 0.50 -16.05 13.56
CA TYR A 299 0.92 -14.96 14.45
C TYR A 299 0.18 -15.01 15.78
N GLY A 300 0.83 -14.56 16.85
CA GLY A 300 0.18 -14.36 18.14
C GLY A 300 -0.86 -13.24 18.07
N SER A 301 -1.94 -13.40 18.84
CA SER A 301 -3.08 -12.46 18.86
C SER A 301 -2.71 -11.00 19.15
N PHE A 302 -1.58 -10.75 19.82
CA PHE A 302 -1.13 -9.40 20.20
C PHE A 302 0.23 -9.01 19.61
N ASP A 303 0.85 -9.85 18.78
CA ASP A 303 2.19 -9.59 18.23
C ASP A 303 2.25 -8.27 17.43
N ALA A 304 1.14 -7.92 16.78
CA ALA A 304 1.01 -6.66 16.06
C ALA A 304 1.00 -5.41 16.96
N HIS A 305 0.74 -5.55 18.26
CA HIS A 305 0.89 -4.47 19.23
C HIS A 305 2.35 -4.36 19.67
N TYR A 306 2.96 -5.50 20.04
CA TYR A 306 4.32 -5.55 20.58
C TYR A 306 5.40 -5.10 19.60
N ILE A 307 5.16 -5.18 18.29
CA ILE A 307 6.15 -4.72 17.29
C ILE A 307 6.39 -3.20 17.31
N PHE A 308 5.53 -2.42 17.99
CA PHE A 308 5.72 -0.97 18.14
C PHE A 308 6.55 -0.58 19.36
N ASP A 309 6.83 -1.52 20.27
CA ASP A 309 7.67 -1.34 21.47
C ASP A 309 9.15 -1.63 21.18
#